data_AF-X1GZJ3-F1
#
_entry.id   AF-X1GZJ3-F1
#
_cell.length_a   1.000
_cell.length_b   1.000
_cell.length_c   1.000
_cell.angle_alpha   90.00
_cell.angle_beta   90.00
_cell.angle_gamma   90.00
#
_symmetry.space_group_name_H-M   'P 1'
#
loop_
_entity.id
_entity.type
_entity.pdbx_description
1 polymer ?
#
loop_
_entity_poly.entity_id
_entity_poly.type
_entity_poly.pdbx_seq_one_letter_code
_entity_poly.pdbx_strand_id
1 'polypeptide(L)'
;MADSSRGVAETKRHSWLVGFLIRLVKEKPLGTVGGIIALLLLFTGIFADFIAPYGMNECWVGGFLTPPSAKFWFGTDNMGRDILSRVIFGARISVIVGLTASTIATIVSTVIAIVSGYIGGKVDLVVQRGVDTWMCLPALVVLILLITIIGASMWSIIIVLGFSWGIPGSRIIRGAVIGIKENVYVAAAEAI
;
A
#
# COMPACT_ATOMS: atom_id res chain seq x y z
N MET A 1 3.56 -57.03 26.85
CA MET A 1 4.16 -56.33 27.99
C MET A 1 5.34 -55.54 27.45
N ALA A 2 5.17 -54.21 27.33
CA ALA A 2 6.13 -53.16 26.91
C ALA A 2 6.80 -53.33 25.53
N ASP A 3 6.89 -52.35 24.62
CA ASP A 3 7.13 -50.92 24.83
C ASP A 3 6.58 -50.13 23.62
N SER A 4 5.52 -49.37 23.86
CA SER A 4 5.06 -48.27 23.01
C SER A 4 5.68 -46.99 23.55
N SER A 5 6.58 -46.34 22.81
CA SER A 5 6.81 -44.87 22.77
C SER A 5 8.26 -44.50 22.45
N ARG A 6 8.57 -44.23 21.18
CA ARG A 6 9.72 -43.36 20.83
C ARG A 6 9.38 -42.41 19.69
N GLY A 7 8.85 -41.26 20.10
CA GLY A 7 9.21 -39.94 19.58
C GLY A 7 9.08 -39.69 18.08
N VAL A 8 7.88 -39.33 17.64
CA VAL A 8 7.73 -38.44 16.48
C VAL A 8 8.21 -37.06 16.94
N ALA A 9 9.48 -36.74 16.68
CA ALA A 9 10.02 -35.42 16.94
C ALA A 9 9.47 -34.43 15.89
N GLU A 10 8.46 -33.66 16.29
CA GLU A 10 8.04 -32.43 15.63
C GLU A 10 9.21 -31.44 15.60
N THR A 11 9.93 -31.33 14.47
CA THR A 11 10.87 -30.22 14.30
C THR A 11 11.12 -29.95 12.81
N LYS A 12 10.39 -29.00 12.20
CA LYS A 12 10.91 -28.22 11.04
C LYS A 12 10.10 -27.02 10.54
N ARG A 13 9.13 -26.49 11.30
CA ARG A 13 8.36 -25.30 10.86
C ARG A 13 9.22 -24.03 10.75
N HIS A 14 10.36 -23.97 11.44
CA HIS A 14 11.29 -22.83 11.40
C HIS A 14 12.16 -22.75 10.12
N SER A 15 12.25 -23.84 9.33
CA SER A 15 13.14 -23.91 8.15
C SER A 15 12.58 -23.21 6.91
N TRP A 16 11.25 -23.03 6.83
CA TRP A 16 10.62 -22.48 5.63
C TRP A 16 10.84 -20.96 5.52
N LEU A 17 10.65 -20.22 6.62
CA LEU A 17 10.85 -18.76 6.65
C LEU A 17 12.32 -18.38 6.45
N VAL A 18 13.24 -19.09 7.10
CA VAL A 18 14.67 -18.84 6.96
C VAL A 18 15.16 -19.18 5.55
N GLY A 19 14.69 -20.30 4.98
CA GLY A 19 14.99 -20.65 3.59
C GLY A 19 14.43 -19.64 2.57
N PHE A 20 13.22 -19.13 2.83
CA PHE A 20 12.62 -18.07 2.03
C PHE A 20 13.41 -16.77 2.11
N LEU A 21 13.81 -16.32 3.30
CA LEU A 21 14.61 -15.11 3.49
C LEU A 21 15.98 -15.21 2.81
N ILE A 22 16.68 -16.35 2.94
CA ILE A 22 17.98 -16.57 2.29
C ILE A 22 17.84 -16.55 0.76
N ARG A 23 16.78 -17.16 0.22
CA ARG A 23 16.49 -17.09 -1.22
C ARG A 23 16.15 -15.67 -1.67
N LEU A 24 15.33 -14.95 -0.91
CA LEU A 24 14.93 -13.58 -1.23
C LEU A 24 16.16 -12.65 -1.32
N VAL A 25 17.06 -12.74 -0.33
CA VAL A 25 18.31 -11.97 -0.28
C VAL A 25 19.23 -12.29 -1.47
N LYS A 26 19.36 -13.57 -1.83
CA LYS A 26 20.29 -14.00 -2.89
C LYS A 26 19.74 -13.80 -4.30
N GLU A 27 18.45 -14.04 -4.53
CA GLU A 27 17.86 -14.01 -5.87
C GLU A 27 17.32 -12.63 -6.24
N LYS A 28 16.90 -11.82 -5.26
CA LYS A 28 16.26 -10.50 -5.47
C LYS A 28 16.79 -9.46 -4.46
N PRO A 29 18.04 -8.99 -4.62
CA PRO A 29 18.64 -8.04 -3.69
C PRO A 29 17.86 -6.71 -3.61
N LEU A 30 17.35 -6.21 -4.73
CA LEU A 30 16.53 -4.98 -4.77
C LEU A 30 15.20 -5.14 -4.00
N GLY A 31 14.53 -6.28 -4.15
CA GLY A 31 13.28 -6.57 -3.45
C GLY A 31 13.48 -6.72 -1.94
N THR A 32 14.62 -7.27 -1.54
CA THR A 32 15.01 -7.36 -0.12
C THR A 32 15.21 -5.99 0.50
N VAL A 33 15.94 -5.09 -0.17
CA VAL A 33 16.12 -3.71 0.32
C VAL A 33 14.78 -3.00 0.45
N GLY A 34 13.91 -3.10 -0.55
CA GLY A 34 12.56 -2.54 -0.48
C GLY A 34 11.72 -3.11 0.66
N GLY A 35 11.79 -4.43 0.87
CA GLY A 35 11.10 -5.09 1.99
C GLY A 35 11.60 -4.64 3.35
N ILE A 36 12.91 -4.46 3.53
CA ILE A 36 13.51 -3.92 4.76
C ILE A 36 13.01 -2.49 5.01
N ILE A 37 13.01 -1.63 3.99
CA ILE A 37 12.51 -0.26 4.11
C ILE A 37 11.03 -0.24 4.50
N ALA A 38 10.21 -1.06 3.84
CA ALA A 38 8.78 -1.17 4.15
C ALA A 38 8.55 -1.66 5.58
N LEU A 39 9.31 -2.67 6.04
CA LEU A 39 9.25 -3.17 7.41
C LEU A 39 9.66 -2.10 8.43
N LEU A 40 10.71 -1.33 8.15
CA LEU A 40 11.12 -0.22 9.01
C LEU A 40 10.03 0.85 9.11
N LEU A 41 9.42 1.24 7.99
CA LEU A 41 8.32 2.21 7.98
C LEU A 41 7.07 1.68 8.71
N LEU A 42 6.75 0.40 8.55
CA LEU A 42 5.68 -0.26 9.31
C LEU A 42 5.97 -0.25 10.80
N PHE A 43 7.20 -0.60 11.19
CA PHE A 43 7.62 -0.62 12.58
C PHE A 43 7.56 0.78 13.20
N THR A 44 8.13 1.79 12.54
CA THR A 44 8.09 3.18 13.03
C THR A 44 6.66 3.71 13.10
N GLY A 45 5.82 3.36 12.12
CA GLY A 45 4.40 3.73 12.11
C GLY A 45 3.62 3.10 13.27
N ILE A 46 3.80 1.80 13.54
CA ILE A 46 3.10 1.10 14.63
C ILE A 46 3.55 1.65 15.99
N PHE A 47 4.86 1.71 16.21
CA PHE A 47 5.45 2.12 17.49
C PHE A 47 5.64 3.65 17.61
N ALA A 48 4.98 4.46 16.78
CA ALA A 48 5.15 5.91 16.77
C ALA A 48 4.91 6.55 18.15
N ASP A 49 3.89 6.11 18.90
CA ASP A 49 3.58 6.65 20.22
C ASP A 49 4.68 6.39 21.26
N PHE A 50 5.54 5.40 21.04
CA PHE A 50 6.67 5.06 21.92
C PHE A 50 8.00 5.62 21.42
N ILE A 51 8.15 5.78 20.10
CA ILE A 51 9.39 6.26 19.48
C ILE A 51 9.43 7.79 19.43
N ALA A 52 8.28 8.45 19.27
CA ALA A 52 8.22 9.90 19.18
C ALA A 52 8.54 10.55 20.54
N PRO A 53 9.47 11.52 20.60
CA PRO A 53 9.78 12.24 21.84
C PRO A 53 8.62 13.08 22.37
N TYR A 54 7.77 13.59 21.47
CA TYR A 54 6.64 14.48 21.79
C TYR A 54 5.38 14.11 21.00
N GLY A 55 4.23 14.63 21.42
CA GLY A 55 2.97 14.42 20.72
C GLY A 55 2.92 15.09 19.34
N MET A 56 2.16 14.50 18.41
CA MET A 56 2.06 14.95 17.00
C MET A 56 1.73 16.43 16.82
N ASN A 57 0.85 16.98 17.67
CA ASN A 57 0.35 18.35 17.60
C ASN A 57 0.68 19.17 18.85
N GLU A 58 1.65 18.73 19.65
CA GLU A 58 2.10 19.48 20.81
C GLU A 58 2.86 20.73 20.37
N CYS A 59 2.30 21.90 20.68
CA CYS A 59 2.89 23.20 20.35
C CYS A 59 3.58 23.79 21.57
N TRP A 60 4.84 24.19 21.40
CA TRP A 60 5.62 24.86 22.44
C TRP A 60 5.59 26.38 22.24
N VAL A 61 5.07 27.09 23.24
CA VAL A 61 4.99 28.56 23.22
C VAL A 61 6.42 29.14 23.25
N GLY A 62 6.72 30.01 22.28
CA GLY A 62 8.02 30.68 22.16
C GLY A 62 9.12 29.87 21.47
N GLY A 63 8.87 28.60 21.14
CA GLY A 63 9.81 27.72 20.44
C GLY A 63 9.59 27.68 18.94
N PHE A 64 9.34 28.81 18.27
CA PHE A 64 9.07 28.85 16.83
C PHE A 64 10.36 28.80 16.01
N LEU A 65 10.40 27.98 14.95
CA LEU A 65 11.53 27.91 14.00
C LEU A 65 12.88 27.72 14.69
N THR A 66 12.92 26.94 15.77
CA THR A 66 14.16 26.72 16.52
C THR A 66 15.05 25.73 15.76
N PRO A 67 16.38 25.98 15.72
CA PRO A 67 17.30 25.05 15.08
C PRO A 67 17.38 23.71 15.84
N PRO A 68 17.94 22.66 15.22
CA PRO A 68 18.24 21.40 15.88
C PRO A 68 18.94 21.57 17.22
N SER A 69 18.41 20.92 18.26
CA SER A 69 18.92 20.98 19.63
C SER A 69 18.75 19.64 20.35
N ALA A 70 19.40 19.47 21.50
CA ALA A 70 19.23 18.26 22.32
C ALA A 70 17.76 18.05 22.76
N LYS A 71 16.98 19.14 22.86
CA LYS A 71 15.55 19.09 23.17
C LYS A 71 14.69 18.77 21.95
N PHE A 72 15.00 19.38 20.80
CA PHE A 72 14.30 19.18 19.52
C PHE A 72 15.30 18.73 18.46
N TRP A 73 15.43 17.42 18.25
CA TRP A 73 16.53 16.87 17.44
C TRP A 73 16.55 17.39 16.01
N PHE A 74 15.37 17.61 15.42
CA PHE A 74 15.23 18.19 14.07
C PHE A 74 14.79 19.66 14.10
N GLY A 75 14.77 20.28 15.28
CA GLY A 75 14.21 21.62 15.47
C GLY A 75 12.68 21.63 15.48
N THR A 76 12.11 22.84 15.42
CA THR A 76 10.66 23.05 15.46
C THR A 76 10.14 23.77 14.22
N ASP A 77 8.86 23.55 13.91
CA ASP A 77 8.19 24.24 12.82
C ASP A 77 7.71 25.67 13.18
N ASN A 78 7.01 26.30 12.25
CA ASN A 78 6.45 27.65 12.41
C ASN A 78 5.36 27.77 13.49
N MET A 79 4.88 26.65 14.03
CA MET A 79 3.91 26.60 15.12
C MET A 79 4.55 26.14 16.44
N GLY A 80 5.88 25.91 16.46
CA GLY A 80 6.60 25.43 17.63
C GLY A 80 6.40 23.94 17.91
N ARG A 81 6.06 23.13 16.90
CA ARG A 81 5.93 21.67 17.01
C ARG A 81 7.24 20.99 16.67
N ASP A 82 7.55 19.90 17.36
CA ASP A 82 8.76 19.10 17.11
C ASP A 82 8.71 18.38 15.75
N ILE A 83 9.71 18.63 14.89
CA ILE A 83 9.74 18.10 13.53
C ILE A 83 9.96 16.58 13.53
N LEU A 84 10.81 16.05 14.41
CA LEU A 84 11.11 14.61 14.47
C LEU A 84 9.85 13.79 14.78
N SER A 85 9.10 14.21 15.81
CA SER A 85 7.83 13.58 16.18
C SER A 85 6.84 13.65 15.01
N ARG A 86 6.73 14.79 14.33
CA ARG A 86 5.86 14.92 13.14
C ARG A 86 6.28 14.02 11.98
N VAL A 87 7.57 13.76 11.79
CA VAL A 87 8.06 12.80 10.79
C VAL A 87 7.65 11.37 11.17
N ILE A 88 7.80 10.98 12.45
CA ILE A 88 7.45 9.63 12.93
C ILE A 88 5.93 9.40 12.81
N PHE A 89 5.11 10.34 13.27
CA PHE A 89 3.66 10.27 13.09
C PHE A 89 3.25 10.37 11.62
N GLY A 90 3.99 11.12 10.80
CA GLY A 90 3.82 11.18 9.35
C GLY A 90 4.08 9.82 8.68
N ALA A 91 5.05 9.04 9.17
CA ALA A 91 5.30 7.69 8.70
C ALA A 91 4.10 6.76 8.98
N ARG A 92 3.51 6.84 10.18
CA ARG A 92 2.26 6.12 10.52
C ARG A 92 1.15 6.44 9.51
N ILE A 93 0.89 7.72 9.26
CA ILE A 93 -0.14 8.15 8.31
C ILE A 93 0.18 7.65 6.89
N SER A 94 1.44 7.75 6.46
CA SER A 94 1.87 7.34 5.12
C SER A 94 1.68 5.84 4.89
N VAL A 95 1.98 5.01 5.90
CA VAL A 95 1.77 3.55 5.83
C VAL A 95 0.28 3.22 5.75
N ILE A 96 -0.55 3.85 6.60
CA ILE A 96 -2.01 3.62 6.59
C ILE A 96 -2.57 4.00 5.22
N VAL A 97 -2.27 5.21 4.74
CA VAL A 97 -2.77 5.71 3.44
C VAL A 97 -2.26 4.85 2.30
N GLY A 98 -0.97 4.53 2.26
CA GLY A 98 -0.36 3.74 1.19
C GLY A 98 -0.95 2.33 1.09
N LEU A 99 -1.10 1.62 2.21
CA LEU A 99 -1.66 0.26 2.22
C LEU A 99 -3.15 0.25 1.91
N THR A 100 -3.94 1.14 2.52
CA THR A 100 -5.39 1.16 2.29
C THR A 100 -5.74 1.64 0.88
N ALA A 101 -5.12 2.71 0.40
CA ALA A 101 -5.37 3.23 -0.95
C ALA A 101 -4.93 2.23 -2.03
N SER A 102 -3.79 1.56 -1.88
CA SER A 102 -3.34 0.54 -2.84
C SER A 102 -4.23 -0.70 -2.85
N THR A 103 -4.77 -1.10 -1.69
CA THR A 103 -5.75 -2.18 -1.58
C THR A 103 -7.04 -1.82 -2.34
N ILE A 104 -7.59 -0.62 -2.08
CA ILE A 104 -8.78 -0.12 -2.79
C ILE A 104 -8.51 -0.05 -4.29
N ALA A 105 -7.37 0.52 -4.69
CA ALA A 105 -6.99 0.62 -6.09
C ALA A 105 -6.93 -0.75 -6.75
N THR A 106 -6.33 -1.74 -6.09
CA THR A 106 -6.23 -3.11 -6.61
C THR A 106 -7.61 -3.77 -6.75
N ILE A 107 -8.50 -3.59 -5.77
CA ILE A 107 -9.87 -4.11 -5.84
C ILE A 107 -10.60 -3.46 -7.03
N VAL A 108 -10.58 -2.14 -7.14
CA VAL A 108 -11.23 -1.39 -8.23
C VAL A 108 -10.65 -1.80 -9.58
N SER A 109 -9.33 -1.84 -9.72
CA SER A 109 -8.65 -2.28 -10.94
C SER A 109 -9.06 -3.69 -11.33
N THR A 110 -9.10 -4.61 -10.37
CA THR A 110 -9.40 -6.03 -10.61
C THR A 110 -10.86 -6.21 -11.05
N VAL A 111 -11.80 -5.55 -10.36
CA VAL A 111 -13.23 -5.61 -10.72
C VAL A 111 -13.46 -5.08 -12.14
N ILE A 112 -12.94 -3.89 -12.46
CA ILE A 112 -13.08 -3.29 -13.79
C ILE A 112 -12.41 -4.18 -14.85
N ALA A 113 -11.21 -4.68 -14.58
CA ALA A 113 -10.44 -5.49 -15.51
C ALA A 113 -11.08 -6.85 -15.82
N ILE A 114 -11.61 -7.54 -14.81
CA ILE A 114 -12.28 -8.83 -14.99
C ILE A 114 -13.55 -8.63 -15.81
N VAL A 115 -14.39 -7.65 -15.46
CA VAL A 115 -15.64 -7.37 -16.19
C VAL A 115 -15.36 -7.02 -17.66
N SER A 116 -14.40 -6.11 -17.90
CA SER A 116 -14.01 -5.66 -19.24
C SER A 116 -13.36 -6.79 -20.05
N GLY A 117 -12.36 -7.46 -19.47
CA GLY A 117 -11.52 -8.45 -20.15
C GLY A 117 -12.17 -9.81 -20.34
N TYR A 118 -13.01 -10.26 -19.41
CA TYR A 118 -13.69 -11.56 -19.53
C TYR A 118 -14.86 -11.49 -20.52
N ILE A 119 -15.74 -10.48 -20.38
CA ILE A 119 -16.92 -10.33 -21.26
C ILE A 119 -16.50 -9.95 -22.69
N GLY A 120 -15.53 -9.05 -22.83
CA GLY A 120 -15.06 -8.58 -24.14
C GLY A 120 -16.10 -7.78 -24.93
N GLY A 121 -15.84 -7.59 -26.23
CA GLY A 121 -16.79 -7.01 -27.19
C GLY A 121 -17.18 -5.55 -26.90
N LYS A 122 -18.49 -5.26 -26.95
CA LYS A 122 -19.01 -3.89 -26.76
C LYS A 122 -18.84 -3.38 -25.33
N VAL A 123 -18.97 -4.27 -24.34
CA VAL A 123 -18.81 -3.91 -22.91
C VAL A 123 -17.38 -3.45 -22.66
N ASP A 124 -16.42 -4.23 -23.16
CA ASP A 124 -15.00 -3.87 -23.09
C ASP A 124 -14.72 -2.52 -23.73
N LEU A 125 -15.26 -2.28 -24.94
CA LEU A 125 -15.09 -1.00 -25.63
C LEU A 125 -15.65 0.17 -24.81
N VAL A 126 -16.85 0.06 -24.25
CA VAL A 126 -17.45 1.15 -23.45
C VAL A 126 -16.66 1.40 -22.16
N VAL A 127 -16.28 0.34 -21.44
CA VAL A 127 -15.52 0.46 -20.19
C VAL A 127 -14.15 1.09 -20.45
N GLN A 128 -13.43 0.62 -21.48
CA GLN A 128 -12.12 1.18 -21.82
C GLN A 128 -12.23 2.65 -22.26
N ARG A 129 -13.31 3.08 -22.92
CA ARG A 129 -13.53 4.51 -23.21
C ARG A 129 -13.68 5.35 -21.95
N GLY A 130 -14.35 4.82 -20.92
CA GLY A 130 -14.42 5.46 -19.60
C GLY A 130 -13.04 5.59 -18.96
N VAL A 131 -12.22 4.53 -19.01
CA VAL A 131 -10.84 4.55 -18.49
C VAL A 131 -9.97 5.53 -19.26
N ASP A 132 -10.04 5.53 -20.60
CA ASP A 132 -9.29 6.47 -21.44
C ASP A 132 -9.69 7.93 -21.13
N THR A 133 -10.99 8.21 -20.97
CA THR A 133 -11.48 9.54 -20.59
C THR A 133 -10.93 9.98 -19.23
N TRP A 134 -10.87 9.06 -18.26
CA TRP A 134 -10.27 9.33 -16.96
C TRP A 134 -8.77 9.65 -17.07
N MET A 135 -8.04 8.89 -17.90
CA MET A 135 -6.60 9.06 -18.11
C MET A 135 -6.26 10.35 -18.90
N CYS A 136 -7.21 10.94 -19.62
CA CYS A 136 -7.01 12.24 -20.26
C CYS A 136 -6.89 13.39 -19.25
N LEU A 137 -7.40 13.22 -18.03
CA LEU A 137 -7.32 14.24 -16.99
C LEU A 137 -5.95 14.19 -16.29
N PRO A 138 -5.27 15.34 -16.10
CA PRO A 138 -4.04 15.36 -15.31
C PRO A 138 -4.31 14.89 -13.88
N ALA A 139 -3.62 13.84 -13.43
CA ALA A 139 -3.90 13.18 -12.15
C ALA A 139 -3.91 14.17 -10.97
N LEU A 140 -2.93 15.07 -10.91
CA LEU A 140 -2.85 16.08 -9.85
C LEU A 140 -4.08 17.00 -9.81
N VAL A 141 -4.63 17.37 -10.97
CA VAL A 141 -5.81 18.24 -11.06
C VAL A 141 -7.02 17.52 -10.48
N VAL A 142 -7.25 16.26 -10.85
CA VAL A 142 -8.34 15.44 -10.30
C VAL A 142 -8.20 15.28 -8.79
N LEU A 143 -7.00 14.99 -8.31
CA LEU A 143 -6.72 14.83 -6.88
C LEU A 143 -7.08 16.11 -6.10
N ILE A 144 -6.59 17.27 -6.53
CA ILE A 144 -6.82 18.54 -5.83
C ILE A 144 -8.30 18.92 -5.87
N LEU A 145 -8.97 18.76 -7.01
CA LEU A 145 -10.40 19.05 -7.14
C LEU A 145 -11.26 18.18 -6.21
N LEU A 146 -11.04 16.87 -6.22
CA LEU A 146 -11.80 15.95 -5.38
C LEU A 146 -11.55 16.19 -3.88
N ILE A 147 -10.30 16.42 -3.48
CA ILE A 147 -9.98 16.73 -2.07
C ILE A 147 -10.60 18.07 -1.65
N THR A 148 -10.63 19.06 -2.54
CA THR A 148 -11.23 20.37 -2.24
C THR A 148 -12.74 20.26 -2.03
N ILE A 149 -13.43 19.44 -2.84
CA ILE A 149 -14.88 19.24 -2.73
C ILE A 149 -15.25 18.38 -1.52
N ILE A 150 -14.55 17.27 -1.30
CA ILE A 150 -14.86 16.31 -0.22
C ILE A 150 -14.39 16.85 1.14
N GLY A 151 -13.36 17.69 1.15
CA GLY A 151 -12.69 18.18 2.35
C GLY A 151 -11.45 17.37 2.69
N ALA A 152 -10.46 18.05 3.26
CA ALA A 152 -9.16 17.47 3.62
C ALA A 152 -9.29 16.56 4.85
N SER A 153 -9.32 15.25 4.62
CA SER A 153 -9.23 14.23 5.67
C SER A 153 -8.39 13.05 5.19
N MET A 154 -7.86 12.26 6.13
CA MET A 154 -7.13 11.04 5.81
C MET A 154 -7.97 10.08 4.95
N TRP A 155 -9.27 9.94 5.26
CA TRP A 155 -10.20 9.10 4.51
C TRP A 155 -10.48 9.64 3.11
N SER A 156 -10.63 10.95 2.96
CA SER A 156 -10.81 11.58 1.65
C SER A 156 -9.61 11.30 0.75
N ILE A 157 -8.38 11.42 1.29
CA ILE A 157 -7.14 11.12 0.56
C ILE A 157 -7.10 9.66 0.13
N ILE A 158 -7.43 8.73 1.04
CA ILE A 158 -7.43 7.28 0.76
C ILE A 158 -8.39 6.94 -0.39
N ILE A 159 -9.62 7.45 -0.32
CA ILE A 159 -10.65 7.18 -1.34
C ILE A 159 -10.22 7.77 -2.68
N VAL A 160 -9.83 9.05 -2.70
CA VAL A 160 -9.42 9.74 -3.92
C VAL A 160 -8.24 9.03 -4.57
N LEU A 161 -7.17 8.73 -3.82
CA LEU A 161 -6.02 8.00 -4.36
C LEU A 161 -6.42 6.59 -4.84
N GLY A 162 -7.22 5.86 -4.05
CA GLY A 162 -7.66 4.52 -4.40
C GLY A 162 -8.37 4.46 -5.75
N PHE A 163 -9.34 5.35 -5.99
CA PHE A 163 -10.04 5.40 -7.28
C PHE A 163 -9.19 6.01 -8.39
N SER A 164 -8.44 7.08 -8.13
CA SER A 164 -7.60 7.76 -9.13
C SER A 164 -6.55 6.84 -9.73
N TRP A 165 -5.95 5.96 -8.92
CA TRP A 165 -4.99 4.96 -9.39
C TRP A 165 -5.66 3.64 -9.80
N GLY A 166 -6.77 3.27 -9.15
CA GLY A 166 -7.50 2.04 -9.42
C GLY A 166 -8.13 1.99 -10.82
N ILE A 167 -8.69 3.09 -11.31
CA ILE A 167 -9.33 3.13 -12.64
C ILE A 167 -8.30 2.87 -13.75
N PRO A 168 -7.17 3.61 -13.86
CA PRO A 168 -6.12 3.32 -14.85
C PRO A 168 -5.47 1.94 -14.65
N GLY A 169 -5.31 1.49 -13.39
CA GLY A 169 -4.70 0.20 -13.08
C GLY A 169 -5.45 -1.01 -13.67
N SER A 170 -6.75 -0.85 -13.94
CA SER A 170 -7.56 -1.88 -14.61
C SER A 170 -7.01 -2.29 -15.98
N ARG A 171 -6.33 -1.38 -16.70
CA ARG A 171 -5.77 -1.66 -18.02
C ARG A 171 -4.63 -2.69 -17.98
N ILE A 172 -3.82 -2.65 -16.93
CA ILE A 172 -2.70 -3.58 -16.73
C ILE A 172 -3.26 -4.98 -16.44
N ILE A 173 -4.19 -5.07 -15.48
CA ILE A 173 -4.81 -6.34 -15.09
C ILE A 173 -5.62 -6.93 -16.24
N ARG A 174 -6.33 -6.09 -17.02
CA ARG A 174 -7.10 -6.51 -18.20
C ARG A 174 -6.22 -7.24 -19.22
N GLY A 175 -5.00 -6.76 -19.46
CA GLY A 175 -4.04 -7.43 -20.34
C GLY A 175 -3.75 -8.87 -19.91
N ALA A 176 -3.64 -9.10 -18.60
CA ALA A 176 -3.48 -10.45 -18.05
C ALA A 176 -4.78 -11.28 -18.13
N VAL A 177 -5.95 -10.67 -17.86
CA VAL A 177 -7.26 -11.35 -17.94
C VAL A 177 -7.52 -11.90 -19.33
N ILE A 178 -7.26 -11.11 -20.38
CA ILE A 178 -7.44 -11.55 -21.77
C ILE A 178 -6.56 -12.77 -22.07
N GLY A 179 -5.31 -12.77 -21.63
CA GLY A 179 -4.42 -13.93 -21.81
C GLY A 179 -4.87 -15.16 -21.02
N ILE A 180 -5.39 -14.97 -19.80
CA ILE A 180 -5.86 -16.06 -18.95
C ILE A 180 -7.15 -16.69 -19.49
N LYS A 181 -8.03 -15.89 -20.09
CA LYS A 181 -9.32 -16.34 -20.66
C LYS A 181 -9.14 -17.44 -21.71
N GLU A 182 -8.07 -17.39 -22.48
CA GLU A 182 -7.78 -18.36 -23.56
C GLU A 182 -7.19 -19.69 -23.04
N ASN A 183 -7.00 -19.85 -21.72
CA ASN A 183 -6.45 -21.08 -21.18
C ASN A 183 -7.47 -22.23 -21.12
N VAL A 184 -7.00 -23.46 -21.36
CA VAL A 184 -7.81 -24.69 -21.41
C VAL A 184 -8.64 -24.91 -20.13
N TYR A 185 -8.12 -24.53 -18.96
CA TYR A 185 -8.86 -24.70 -17.70
C TYR A 185 -10.07 -23.76 -17.57
N VAL A 186 -10.07 -22.60 -18.24
CA VAL A 186 -11.24 -21.71 -18.29
C VAL A 186 -12.30 -22.32 -19.19
N ALA A 187 -11.92 -22.79 -20.39
CA ALA A 187 -12.83 -23.48 -21.29
C ALA A 187 -13.44 -24.74 -20.67
N ALA A 188 -12.65 -25.50 -19.90
CA ALA A 188 -13.14 -26.67 -19.17
C ALA A 188 -14.16 -26.29 -18.09
N ALA A 189 -13.99 -25.14 -17.40
CA ALA A 189 -14.93 -24.66 -16.40
C ALA A 189 -16.25 -24.14 -17.00
N GLU A 190 -16.22 -23.60 -18.22
CA GLU A 190 -17.42 -23.16 -18.95
C GLU A 190 -18.25 -24.34 -19.51
N ALA A 191 -17.64 -25.50 -19.71
CA ALA A 191 -18.29 -26.69 -20.26
C ALA A 191 -19.02 -27.56 -19.22
N ILE A 192 -18.85 -27.27 -17.92
CA ILE A 192 -19.50 -27.95 -16.78
C ILE A 192 -20.80 -27.22 -16.43
#